data_AF-A0A3D2B7P8-F1
#
_entry.id   AF-A0A3D2B7P8-F1
#
_cell.length_a   1.000
_cell.length_b   1.000
_cell.length_c   1.000
_cell.angle_alpha   90.00
_cell.angle_beta   90.00
_cell.angle_gamma   90.00
#
_symmetry.space_group_name_H-M   'P 1'
#
loop_
_entity.id
_entity.type
_entity.pdbx_description
1 polymer ?
#
loop_
_entity_poly.entity_id
_entity_poly.type
_entity_poly.pdbx_seq_one_letter_code
_entity_poly.pdbx_strand_id
1 'polypeptide(L)' 'MMRKTSYLRGLVAGSALLVLFAPSLYAAEQAAPEAPPVDARAWILMDYASGKVLAEGN' A
#
# COMPACT_ATOMS: atom_id res chain seq x y z
N MET A 1 31.16 -14.55 22.95
CA MET A 1 30.85 -13.27 22.27
C MET A 1 30.24 -13.50 20.87
N MET A 2 29.23 -14.39 20.72
CA MET A 2 28.70 -14.77 19.39
C MET A 2 27.19 -14.53 19.20
N ARG A 3 26.42 -14.31 20.30
CA ARG A 3 24.97 -14.07 20.22
C ARG A 3 24.61 -12.71 19.61
N LYS A 4 25.29 -11.63 20.01
CA LYS A 4 24.96 -10.25 19.57
C LYS A 4 25.13 -10.07 18.06
N THR A 5 26.16 -10.66 17.47
CA THR A 5 26.47 -10.58 16.03
C THR A 5 25.43 -11.30 15.17
N SER A 6 24.79 -12.36 15.68
CA SER A 6 23.70 -13.06 14.99
C SER A 6 22.40 -12.26 15.01
N TYR A 7 22.07 -11.59 16.12
CA TYR A 7 20.92 -10.67 16.20
C TYR A 7 21.06 -9.46 15.27
N LEU A 8 22.24 -8.83 15.21
CA LEU A 8 22.50 -7.74 14.27
C LEU A 8 22.33 -8.18 12.81
N ARG A 9 22.82 -9.37 12.47
CA ARG A 9 22.64 -9.94 11.13
C ARG A 9 21.19 -10.22 10.79
N GLY A 10 20.41 -10.73 11.74
CA GLY A 10 18.97 -10.94 11.58
C GLY A 10 18.21 -9.63 11.35
N LEU A 11 18.55 -8.58 12.10
CA LEU A 11 17.93 -7.25 11.95
C LEU A 11 18.23 -6.63 10.57
N VAL A 12 19.49 -6.72 10.12
CA VAL A 12 19.91 -6.19 8.82
C VAL A 12 19.26 -6.96 7.67
N ALA A 13 19.14 -8.29 7.78
CA ALA A 13 18.45 -9.10 6.78
C ALA A 13 16.95 -8.76 6.72
N GLY A 14 16.31 -8.58 7.89
CA GLY A 14 14.90 -8.19 7.97
C GLY A 14 14.64 -6.78 7.42
N SER A 15 15.49 -5.80 7.74
CA SER A 15 15.33 -4.43 7.22
C SER A 15 15.60 -4.34 5.72
N ALA A 16 16.59 -5.07 5.20
CA ALA A 16 16.83 -5.16 3.76
C ALA A 16 15.62 -5.76 3.03
N LEU A 17 14.97 -6.78 3.61
CA LEU A 17 13.74 -7.34 3.05
C LEU A 17 12.61 -6.31 3.00
N LEU A 18 12.42 -5.54 4.09
CA LEU A 18 11.42 -4.47 4.10
C LEU A 18 11.68 -3.39 3.05
N VAL A 19 12.94 -2.99 2.85
CA VAL A 19 13.31 -1.99 1.82
C VAL A 19 13.07 -2.52 0.41
N LEU A 20 13.36 -3.80 0.16
CA LEU A 20 13.15 -4.44 -1.15
C LEU A 20 11.67 -4.59 -1.50
N PHE A 21 10.80 -4.84 -0.52
CA PHE A 21 9.37 -5.06 -0.72
C PHE A 21 8.49 -3.83 -0.41
N ALA A 22 9.06 -2.73 0.08
CA ALA A 22 8.30 -1.48 0.28
C ALA A 22 7.61 -0.96 -1.01
N PRO A 23 8.25 -1.01 -2.21
CA PRO A 23 7.62 -0.49 -3.43
C PRO A 23 6.41 -1.29 -3.90
N SER A 24 6.30 -2.59 -3.59
CA SER A 24 5.17 -3.42 -4.03
C SER A 24 3.88 -3.08 -3.28
N LEU A 25 3.98 -2.56 -2.04
CA LEU A 25 2.82 -2.05 -1.31
C LEU A 25 2.27 -0.76 -1.92
N TYR A 26 3.15 0.14 -2.38
CA TYR A 26 2.74 1.40 -3.01
C TYR A 26 2.13 1.19 -4.41
N ALA A 27 2.63 0.22 -5.17
CA ALA A 27 2.08 -0.11 -6.48
C ALA A 27 0.64 -0.63 -6.41
N ALA A 28 0.27 -1.36 -5.35
CA ALA A 28 -1.09 -1.84 -5.14
C ALA A 28 -2.09 -0.71 -4.87
N GLU A 29 -1.64 0.41 -4.30
CA GLU A 29 -2.49 1.57 -4.01
C GLU A 29 -2.67 2.48 -5.25
N GLN A 30 -1.66 2.53 -6.13
CA GLN A 30 -1.68 3.42 -7.29
C GLN A 30 -2.31 2.79 -8.56
N ALA A 31 -2.49 1.46 -8.58
CA ALA A 31 -3.05 0.73 -9.71
C ALA A 31 -4.59 0.63 -9.67
N ALA A 32 -5.28 1.54 -8.97
CA ALA A 32 -6.72 1.65 -9.11
C ALA A 32 -7.02 2.11 -10.56
N PRO A 33 -7.74 1.32 -11.36
CA PRO A 33 -8.11 1.72 -12.71
C PRO A 33 -8.94 3.00 -12.65
N GLU A 34 -8.83 3.85 -13.69
CA GLU A 34 -9.72 5.01 -13.84
C GLU A 34 -11.17 4.57 -13.67
N ALA A 35 -11.90 5.28 -12.81
CA ALA A 35 -13.28 4.94 -12.53
C ALA A 35 -14.11 5.02 -13.82
N PRO A 36 -15.03 4.07 -14.07
CA PRO A 36 -15.88 4.12 -15.25
C PRO A 36 -16.72 5.41 -15.26
N PRO A 37 -17.09 5.92 -16.44
CA PRO A 37 -17.95 7.10 -16.53
C PRO A 37 -19.31 6.79 -15.87
N VAL A 38 -19.57 7.46 -14.74
CA VAL A 38 -20.83 7.37 -14.02
C VAL A 38 -21.75 8.48 -14.55
N ASP A 39 -22.93 8.10 -15.05
CA ASP A 39 -23.96 9.06 -15.46
C ASP A 39 -24.67 9.64 -14.22
N ALA A 40 -23.96 10.53 -13.53
CA ALA A 40 -24.43 11.25 -12.37
C ALA A 40 -23.79 12.63 -12.32
N ARG A 41 -24.51 13.60 -11.73
CA ARG A 41 -23.96 14.94 -11.50
C ARG A 41 -22.81 14.94 -10.50
N ALA A 42 -22.86 14.10 -9.48
CA ALA A 42 -21.76 13.93 -8.53
C ALA A 42 -21.81 12.51 -7.95
N TRP A 43 -20.65 11.91 -7.71
CA TRP A 43 -20.53 10.55 -7.22
C TRP A 43 -19.23 10.36 -6.41
N ILE A 44 -19.27 9.39 -5.48
CA ILE A 44 -18.14 8.98 -4.64
C ILE A 44 -18.11 7.44 -4.63
N LEU A 45 -16.96 6.86 -4.89
CA LEU A 45 -16.66 5.45 -4.69
C LEU A 45 -15.84 5.30 -3.40
N MET A 46 -16.33 4.49 -2.47
CA MET A 46 -15.71 4.32 -1.14
C MET A 46 -15.65 2.85 -0.77
N ASP A 47 -14.53 2.43 -0.17
CA ASP A 47 -14.44 1.12 0.45
C ASP A 47 -15.34 1.05 1.69
N TYR A 48 -16.23 0.06 1.72
CA TYR A 48 -17.23 -0.06 2.79
C TYR A 48 -16.61 -0.36 4.16
N ALA A 49 -15.55 -1.17 4.19
CA ALA A 49 -14.98 -1.64 5.46
C ALA A 49 -14.14 -0.58 6.16
N SER A 50 -13.35 0.20 5.40
CA SER A 50 -12.45 1.23 5.92
C SER A 50 -13.01 2.65 5.84
N GLY A 51 -14.02 2.89 4.99
CA GLY A 51 -14.49 4.23 4.67
C GLY A 51 -13.51 5.04 3.80
N LYS A 52 -12.49 4.40 3.19
CA LYS A 52 -11.53 5.07 2.32
C LYS A 52 -12.20 5.46 1.00
N VAL A 53 -12.14 6.74 0.61
CA VAL A 53 -12.56 7.20 -0.72
C VAL A 53 -11.56 6.69 -1.76
N LEU A 54 -12.06 6.00 -2.77
CA LEU A 54 -11.29 5.39 -3.85
C LEU A 54 -11.32 6.26 -5.12
N ALA A 55 -12.44 6.91 -5.40
CA ALA A 55 -12.60 7.85 -6.52
C ALA A 55 -13.81 8.78 -6.30
N GLU A 56 -13.82 9.95 -6.92
CA GLU A 56 -14.93 10.91 -6.85
C GLU A 56 -15.06 11.73 -8.15
N GLY A 57 -16.26 12.25 -8.41
CA GLY A 57 -16.57 13.15 -9.53
C GLY A 57 -17.72 14.10 -9.21
N ASN A 58 -17.75 15.28 -9.86
CA ASN A 58 -18.74 16.37 -9.75
C ASN A 58 -19.06 16.97 -11.13
#